data_AF-W1YSD4-F1
#
_entry.id   AF-W1YSD4-F1
#
_cell.length_a   1.000
_cell.length_b   1.000
_cell.length_c   1.000
_cell.angle_alpha   90.00
_cell.angle_beta   90.00
_cell.angle_gamma   90.00
#
_symmetry.space_group_name_H-M   'P 1'
#
loop_
_entity.id
_entity.type
_entity.pdbx_description
1 polymer ?
#
loop_
_entity_poly.entity_id
_entity_poly.type
_entity_poly.pdbx_seq_one_letter_code
_entity_poly.pdbx_strand_id
1 'polypeptide(L)' 'MSKNIDWDNLGFGYVETDYRYLTTYKDGKWDEGGLITDANV' A
#
# COMPACT_ATOMS: atom_id res chain seq x y z
N MET A 1 -2.67 -13.68 11.54
CA MET A 1 -4.13 -13.88 11.53
C MET A 1 -4.67 -13.32 10.22
N SER A 2 -5.38 -14.12 9.43
CA SER A 2 -6.00 -13.64 8.19
C SER A 2 -7.02 -12.56 8.52
N LYS A 3 -7.10 -11.51 7.70
CA LYS A 3 -8.24 -10.58 7.79
C LYS A 3 -9.49 -11.34 7.35
N ASN A 4 -10.59 -11.19 8.07
CA ASN A 4 -11.86 -11.76 7.70
C ASN A 4 -12.54 -10.80 6.71
N ILE A 5 -12.41 -11.07 5.41
CA ILE A 5 -12.97 -10.24 4.34
C ILE A 5 -14.31 -10.86 3.92
N ASP A 6 -15.36 -10.03 3.92
CA ASP A 6 -16.64 -10.38 3.34
C ASP A 6 -16.56 -10.21 1.81
N TRP A 7 -16.28 -11.31 1.12
CA TRP A 7 -16.05 -11.33 -0.33
C TRP A 7 -17.32 -11.11 -1.14
N ASP A 8 -18.50 -11.50 -0.62
CA ASP A 8 -19.77 -11.36 -1.32
C ASP A 8 -20.23 -9.90 -1.39
N ASN A 9 -19.79 -9.07 -0.43
CA ASN A 9 -20.11 -7.64 -0.36
C ASN A 9 -18.92 -6.72 -0.65
N LEU A 10 -17.83 -7.24 -1.23
CA LEU A 10 -16.68 -6.42 -1.60
C LEU A 10 -17.02 -5.48 -2.77
N GLY A 11 -17.14 -4.19 -2.47
CA GLY A 11 -17.42 -3.15 -3.47
C GLY A 11 -16.20 -2.70 -4.27
N PHE A 12 -16.39 -1.69 -5.12
CA PHE A 12 -15.32 -1.04 -5.90
C PHE A 12 -15.02 0.34 -5.34
N GLY A 13 -14.26 0.37 -4.24
CA GLY A 13 -13.84 1.58 -3.55
C GLY A 13 -12.48 1.39 -2.89
N TYR A 14 -11.88 2.48 -2.41
CA TYR A 14 -10.62 2.41 -1.70
C TYR A 14 -10.78 1.67 -0.37
N VAL A 15 -9.93 0.66 -0.16
CA VAL A 15 -9.79 -0.05 1.10
C VAL A 15 -8.32 -0.01 1.49
N GLU A 16 -8.03 0.56 2.65
CA GLU A 16 -6.66 0.63 3.16
C GLU A 16 -6.11 -0.78 3.47
N THR A 17 -4.95 -1.09 2.90
CA THR A 17 -4.21 -2.33 3.13
C THR A 17 -3.04 -2.12 4.08
N ASP A 18 -2.53 -3.22 4.67
CA ASP A 18 -1.50 -3.15 5.72
C ASP A 18 -0.17 -2.55 5.22
N TYR A 19 0.21 -2.79 3.95
CA TYR A 19 1.48 -2.31 3.39
C TYR A 19 1.34 -1.77 1.97
N ARG A 20 2.26 -0.89 1.60
CA ARG A 20 2.46 -0.30 0.28
C ARG A 20 3.97 -0.23 -0.01
N TYR A 21 4.37 -0.31 -1.27
CA TYR A 21 5.77 -0.04 -1.64
C TYR A 21 5.93 1.45 -1.97
N LEU A 22 6.93 2.10 -1.37
CA LEU A 22 7.32 3.47 -1.65
C LEU A 22 8.80 3.49 -2.07
N THR A 23 9.10 4.24 -3.13
CA THR A 23 10.47 4.61 -3.53
C THR A 23 10.47 6.05 -4.03
N THR A 24 11.55 6.78 -3.77
CA THR A 24 11.70 8.17 -4.19
C THR A 24 12.68 8.27 -5.36
N TYR A 25 12.30 9.01 -6.41
CA TYR A 25 13.21 9.41 -7.46
C TYR A 25 13.77 10.79 -7.19
N LYS A 26 15.09 10.89 -7.06
CA LYS A 26 15.77 12.17 -6.84
C LYS A 26 17.18 12.13 -7.45
N ASP A 27 17.61 13.27 -7.99
CA ASP A 27 18.96 13.46 -8.54
C ASP A 27 19.37 12.36 -9.55
N GLY A 28 18.41 11.97 -10.39
CA GLY A 28 18.63 11.00 -11.48
C GLY A 28 18.57 9.53 -11.05
N LYS A 29 18.25 9.22 -9.78
CA LYS A 29 18.29 7.86 -9.23
C LYS A 29 17.05 7.55 -8.39
N TRP A 30 16.64 6.29 -8.42
CA TRP A 30 15.71 5.72 -7.45
C TRP A 30 16.50 5.30 -6.20
N ASP A 31 15.90 5.48 -5.03
CA ASP A 31 16.39 4.84 -3.81
C ASP A 31 16.09 3.33 -3.80
N GLU A 32 16.43 2.65 -2.71
CA GLU A 32 16.18 1.21 -2.53
C GLU A 32 14.68 0.89 -2.43
N GLY A 33 13.87 1.89 -2.07
CA GLY A 33 12.47 1.76 -1.71
C GLY A 33 12.24 0.86 -0.51
N GLY A 34 10.98 0.70 -0.12
CA GLY A 34 10.61 -0.12 1.01
C GLY A 34 9.11 -0.24 1.21
N LEU A 35 8.74 -1.20 2.08
CA LEU A 35 7.36 -1.33 2.53
C LEU A 35 7.06 -0.27 3.60
N ILE A 36 6.01 0.51 3.37
CA ILE A 36 5.46 1.47 4.30
C ILE A 36 4.03 1.08 4.68
N THR A 37 3.56 1.60 5.80
CA THR A 37 2.19 1.39 6.27
C THR A 37 1.32 2.63 6.17
N ASP A 38 1.91 3.83 6.11
CA ASP A 38 1.18 5.09 5.99
C ASP A 38 0.58 5.25 4.59
N ALA A 39 -0.72 5.47 4.52
CA ALA A 39 -1.48 5.61 3.28
C ALA A 39 -1.45 7.03 2.70
N ASN A 40 -0.94 8.03 3.42
CA ASN A 40 -1.04 9.45 3.07
C ASN A 40 0.32 10.11 2.76
N VAL A 41 1.35 9.31 2.48
CA VAL A 41 2.71 9.77 2.16
C VAL A 41 2.81 10.31 0.74
#